data_AF-A0A9N7Y964-F1
#
_entry.id   AF-A0A9N7Y964-F1
#
_cell.length_a   1.000
_cell.length_b   1.000
_cell.length_c   1.000
_cell.angle_alpha   90.00
_cell.angle_beta   90.00
_cell.angle_gamma   90.00
#
_symmetry.space_group_name_H-M   'P 1'
#
loop_
_entity.id
_entity.type
_entity.pdbx_description
1 polymer ?
#
loop_
_entity_poly.entity_id
_entity_poly.type
_entity_poly.pdbx_seq_one_letter_code
_entity_poly.pdbx_strand_id
1 'polypeptide(L)'
;MANFLSQGQVCSNGTRVFVHKDILPEFVEEVVKRTKAIEIGDPLLETTRMGALVSRQHLEKVLSFVDQAQKEGATLLCGGEVFVPSDPKLKGGYYMTPCVLGDCTDEMTCVKEEIFGPVMSVLSFETEQEVLQRANNTDLGLAAGVFTRDVMRAHRVVEHLKAGSCFINNYNITPVQVPFGGFKMSGIGRENGQVTIEFYSQLKSVYVEMGDVDSLF
;
A
#
# COMPACT_ATOMS: atom_id res chain seq x y z
N MET A 1 -2.74 -3.88 -9.88
CA MET A 1 -1.50 -4.22 -9.14
C MET A 1 -1.31 -3.22 -8.02
N ALA A 2 -1.06 -3.68 -6.79
CA ALA A 2 -1.07 -2.87 -5.58
C ALA A 2 0.24 -2.14 -5.23
N ASN A 3 1.30 -2.30 -6.04
CA ASN A 3 2.68 -1.93 -5.65
C ASN A 3 3.37 -0.91 -6.59
N PHE A 4 2.99 -0.84 -7.86
CA PHE A 4 3.80 -0.13 -8.88
C PHE A 4 3.10 1.09 -9.50
N LEU A 5 1.85 1.36 -9.13
CA LEU A 5 1.17 2.60 -9.51
C LEU A 5 1.95 3.80 -8.94
N SER A 6 2.08 4.87 -9.73
CA SER A 6 2.84 6.09 -9.37
C SER A 6 4.23 5.78 -8.81
N GLN A 7 4.93 4.83 -9.46
CA GLN A 7 6.29 4.41 -9.09
C GLN A 7 6.38 3.82 -7.68
N GLY A 8 5.27 3.29 -7.14
CA GLY A 8 5.22 2.78 -5.76
C GLY A 8 5.18 3.87 -4.69
N GLN A 9 5.04 5.15 -5.08
CA GLN A 9 4.99 6.30 -4.17
C GLN A 9 3.53 6.62 -3.79
N VAL A 10 2.84 5.61 -3.25
CA VAL A 10 1.42 5.68 -2.88
C VAL A 10 1.24 5.07 -1.50
N CYS A 11 0.63 5.82 -0.58
CA CYS A 11 0.50 5.43 0.82
C CYS A 11 -0.33 4.16 1.03
N SER A 12 -1.35 3.92 0.20
CA SER A 12 -2.22 2.74 0.33
C SER A 12 -1.61 1.44 -0.21
N ASN A 13 -0.43 1.48 -0.84
CA ASN A 13 0.14 0.33 -1.52
C ASN A 13 0.28 -0.90 -0.59
N GLY A 14 -0.10 -2.06 -1.13
CA GLY A 14 -0.02 -3.34 -0.41
C GLY A 14 1.38 -3.94 -0.51
N THR A 15 2.36 -3.31 0.14
CA THR A 15 3.79 -3.63 -0.01
C THR A 15 4.21 -4.96 0.62
N ARG A 16 3.47 -5.43 1.65
CA ARG A 16 3.57 -6.80 2.17
C ARG A 16 2.56 -7.71 1.48
N VAL A 17 3.04 -8.57 0.60
CA VAL A 17 2.21 -9.49 -0.18
C VAL A 17 2.31 -10.88 0.42
N PHE A 18 1.33 -11.24 1.25
CA PHE A 18 1.21 -12.57 1.82
C PHE A 18 0.56 -13.54 0.81
N VAL A 19 1.25 -14.64 0.51
CA VAL A 19 0.81 -15.65 -0.46
C VAL A 19 0.81 -17.02 0.19
N HIS A 20 -0.28 -17.77 0.02
CA HIS A 20 -0.38 -19.10 0.61
C HIS A 20 0.65 -20.03 -0.03
N LYS A 21 1.34 -20.85 0.78
CA LYS A 21 2.44 -21.71 0.33
C LYS A 21 2.13 -22.53 -0.93
N ASP A 22 0.89 -23.02 -1.05
CA ASP A 22 0.44 -23.88 -2.15
C ASP A 22 0.41 -23.20 -3.52
N ILE A 23 0.36 -21.86 -3.58
CA ILE A 23 0.34 -21.08 -4.84
C ILE A 23 1.52 -20.12 -4.95
N LEU A 24 2.45 -20.17 -3.99
CA LEU A 24 3.59 -19.26 -3.95
C LEU A 24 4.48 -19.38 -5.20
N PRO A 25 4.85 -20.59 -5.67
CA PRO A 25 5.70 -20.71 -6.86
C PRO A 25 5.07 -20.08 -8.11
N GLU A 26 3.81 -20.41 -8.40
CA GLU A 26 3.09 -19.91 -9.58
C GLU A 26 2.84 -18.40 -9.49
N PHE A 27 2.54 -17.90 -8.30
CA PHE A 27 2.38 -16.47 -8.06
C PHE A 27 3.69 -15.71 -8.31
N VAL A 28 4.81 -16.20 -7.75
CA VAL A 28 6.13 -15.56 -7.88
C VAL A 28 6.58 -15.55 -9.34
N GLU A 29 6.38 -16.66 -10.07
CA GLU A 29 6.71 -16.72 -11.49
C GLU A 29 5.97 -15.65 -12.31
N GLU A 30 4.64 -15.59 -12.15
CA GLU A 30 3.81 -14.68 -12.94
C GLU A 30 4.01 -13.21 -12.52
N VAL A 31 4.19 -12.91 -11.22
CA VAL A 31 4.42 -11.53 -10.76
C VAL A 31 5.77 -11.01 -11.23
N VAL A 32 6.83 -11.82 -11.20
CA VAL A 32 8.16 -11.43 -11.70
C VAL A 32 8.11 -11.19 -13.20
N LYS A 33 7.46 -12.08 -13.95
CA LYS A 33 7.26 -11.93 -15.40
C LYS A 33 6.54 -10.62 -15.74
N ARG A 34 5.43 -10.33 -15.07
CA ARG A 34 4.67 -9.08 -15.30
C ARG A 34 5.45 -7.84 -14.86
N THR A 35 6.24 -7.93 -13.80
CA THR A 35 7.03 -6.81 -13.29
C THR A 35 8.16 -6.44 -14.25
N LYS A 36 8.88 -7.43 -14.80
CA LYS A 36 9.90 -7.21 -15.83
C LYS A 36 9.34 -6.63 -17.14
N ALA A 37 8.06 -6.82 -17.42
CA ALA A 37 7.38 -6.31 -18.60
C ALA A 37 6.86 -4.87 -18.45
N ILE A 38 7.04 -4.22 -17.29
CA ILE A 38 6.61 -2.84 -17.08
C ILE A 38 7.47 -1.91 -17.95
N GLU A 39 6.82 -1.14 -18.83
CA GLU A 39 7.49 -0.13 -19.66
C GLU A 39 7.93 1.08 -18.82
N ILE A 40 9.24 1.25 -18.67
CA ILE A 40 9.87 2.35 -17.95
C ILE A 40 10.36 3.39 -18.95
N GLY A 41 9.97 4.66 -18.80
CA GLY A 41 10.36 5.68 -19.77
C GLY A 41 9.80 7.07 -19.50
N ASP A 42 9.67 7.83 -20.58
CA ASP A 42 9.13 9.19 -20.57
C ASP A 42 7.66 9.16 -20.11
N PRO A 43 7.32 9.81 -18.98
CA PRO A 43 5.96 9.78 -18.44
C PRO A 43 4.92 10.44 -19.34
N LEU A 44 5.34 11.18 -20.39
CA LEU A 44 4.42 11.77 -21.37
C LEU A 44 4.00 10.79 -22.48
N LEU A 45 4.61 9.60 -22.57
CA LEU A 45 4.23 8.58 -23.55
C LEU A 45 3.09 7.71 -23.02
N GLU A 46 2.05 7.52 -23.84
CA GLU A 46 0.88 6.70 -23.49
C GLU A 46 1.21 5.22 -23.22
N THR A 47 2.33 4.71 -23.73
CA THR A 47 2.75 3.31 -23.51
C THR A 47 3.49 3.15 -22.19
N THR A 48 4.11 4.22 -21.67
CA THR A 48 4.88 4.18 -20.43
C THR A 48 3.97 3.85 -19.25
N ARG A 49 4.45 2.96 -18.39
CA ARG A 49 3.74 2.51 -17.18
C ARG A 49 4.47 2.92 -15.90
N MET A 50 5.74 3.27 -15.99
CA MET A 50 6.54 3.76 -14.87
C MET A 50 7.51 4.87 -15.32
N GLY A 51 7.42 6.03 -14.68
CA GLY A 51 8.39 7.13 -14.85
C GLY A 51 9.50 7.09 -13.80
N ALA A 52 10.21 8.21 -13.66
CA ALA A 52 11.22 8.40 -12.61
C ALA A 52 10.57 8.55 -11.22
N LEU A 53 11.33 8.22 -10.17
CA LEU A 53 10.98 8.59 -8.80
C LEU A 53 11.07 10.12 -8.64
N VAL A 54 10.40 10.64 -7.61
CA VAL A 54 10.18 12.10 -7.43
C VAL A 54 11.47 12.91 -7.28
N SER A 55 12.52 12.33 -6.70
CA SER A 55 13.79 13.02 -6.47
C SER A 55 14.95 12.04 -6.39
N ARG A 56 16.17 12.57 -6.58
CA ARG A 56 17.41 11.80 -6.42
C ARG A 56 17.58 11.24 -5.01
N GLN A 57 17.34 12.05 -3.97
CA GLN A 57 17.43 11.60 -2.59
C GLN A 57 16.44 10.47 -2.30
N HIS A 58 15.23 10.56 -2.86
CA HIS A 58 14.24 9.51 -2.73
C HIS A 58 14.65 8.21 -3.43
N LEU A 59 15.20 8.31 -4.65
CA LEU A 59 15.79 7.17 -5.35
C LEU A 59 16.90 6.49 -4.54
N GLU A 60 17.85 7.28 -4.00
CA GLU A 60 18.96 6.78 -3.20
C GLU A 60 18.45 6.06 -1.93
N LYS A 61 17.43 6.63 -1.25
CA LYS A 61 16.77 5.98 -0.10
C LYS A 61 16.13 4.64 -0.50
N VAL A 62 15.37 4.60 -1.59
CA VAL A 62 14.70 3.37 -2.03
C VAL A 62 15.72 2.28 -2.38
N LEU A 63 16.79 2.63 -3.09
CA LEU A 63 17.87 1.70 -3.42
C LEU A 63 18.58 1.18 -2.16
N SER A 64 18.77 2.01 -1.13
CA SER A 64 19.37 1.55 0.12
C SER A 64 18.51 0.51 0.86
N PHE A 65 17.17 0.60 0.77
CA PHE A 65 16.30 -0.46 1.32
C PHE A 65 16.45 -1.78 0.58
N VAL A 66 16.62 -1.76 -0.75
CA VAL A 66 16.83 -2.97 -1.56
C VAL A 66 18.19 -3.63 -1.23
N ASP A 67 19.25 -2.83 -1.09
CA ASP A 67 20.56 -3.30 -0.66
C ASP A 67 20.52 -3.89 0.76
N GLN A 68 19.84 -3.20 1.69
CA GLN A 68 19.66 -3.69 3.06
C GLN A 68 18.86 -4.99 3.10
N ALA A 69 17.77 -5.11 2.34
CA ALA A 69 16.96 -6.32 2.30
C ALA A 69 17.78 -7.56 1.88
N GLN A 70 18.64 -7.42 0.87
CA GLN A 70 19.53 -8.50 0.45
C GLN A 70 20.55 -8.87 1.54
N LYS A 71 21.07 -7.88 2.27
CA LYS A 71 21.97 -8.12 3.43
C LYS A 71 21.27 -8.82 4.59
N GLU A 72 19.97 -8.60 4.75
CA GLU A 72 19.12 -9.25 5.75
C GLU A 72 18.64 -10.64 5.30
N GLY A 73 18.94 -11.05 4.07
CA GLY A 73 18.67 -12.39 3.54
C GLY A 73 17.48 -12.51 2.60
N ALA A 74 16.85 -11.38 2.19
CA ALA A 74 15.80 -11.41 1.19
C ALA A 74 16.37 -11.79 -0.20
N THR A 75 15.61 -12.57 -0.95
CA THR A 75 15.97 -12.95 -2.32
C THR A 75 15.53 -11.88 -3.31
N LEU A 76 16.47 -11.30 -4.07
CA LEU A 76 16.13 -10.37 -5.15
C LEU A 76 15.64 -11.15 -6.38
N LEU A 77 14.32 -11.19 -6.60
CA LEU A 77 13.71 -11.94 -7.70
C LEU A 77 13.78 -11.18 -9.03
N CYS A 78 13.68 -9.84 -8.99
CA CYS A 78 13.94 -8.97 -10.12
C CYS A 78 14.14 -7.50 -9.71
N GLY A 79 14.81 -6.74 -10.58
CA GLY A 79 14.89 -5.28 -10.53
C GLY A 79 15.67 -4.75 -9.33
N GLY A 80 15.27 -3.60 -8.79
CA GLY A 80 15.90 -3.02 -7.61
C GLY A 80 17.23 -2.31 -7.88
N GLU A 81 17.47 -1.91 -9.13
CA GLU A 81 18.71 -1.26 -9.58
C GLU A 81 18.42 0.04 -10.34
N VAL A 82 19.43 0.89 -10.45
CA VAL A 82 19.34 2.11 -11.26
C VAL A 82 19.05 1.74 -12.71
N PHE A 83 18.06 2.39 -13.31
CA PHE A 83 17.71 2.20 -14.72
C PHE A 83 18.14 3.43 -15.51
N VAL A 84 18.75 3.23 -16.67
CA VAL A 84 19.06 4.31 -17.61
C VAL A 84 18.23 4.08 -18.87
N PRO A 85 17.13 4.84 -19.08
CA PRO A 85 16.33 4.71 -20.29
C PRO A 85 17.17 4.92 -21.55
N SER A 86 16.81 4.23 -22.64
CA SER A 86 17.52 4.33 -23.92
C SER A 86 17.41 5.70 -24.57
N ASP A 87 16.34 6.45 -24.29
CA ASP A 87 16.16 7.82 -24.78
C ASP A 87 17.18 8.77 -24.11
N PRO A 88 18.13 9.36 -24.87
CA PRO A 88 19.18 10.20 -24.31
C PRO A 88 18.66 11.41 -23.53
N LYS A 89 17.45 11.90 -23.83
CA LYS A 89 16.86 13.06 -23.13
C LYS A 89 16.48 12.74 -21.69
N LEU A 90 16.31 11.46 -21.36
CA LEU A 90 15.96 10.98 -20.02
C LEU A 90 17.20 10.68 -19.17
N LYS A 91 18.40 10.79 -19.76
CA LYS A 91 19.66 10.58 -19.05
C LYS A 91 19.77 11.55 -17.87
N GLY A 92 20.08 11.02 -16.70
CA GLY A 92 20.15 11.80 -15.45
C GLY A 92 18.82 11.91 -14.70
N GLY A 93 17.73 11.35 -15.23
CA GLY A 93 16.51 11.16 -14.46
C GLY A 93 16.63 10.07 -13.39
N TYR A 94 15.72 10.09 -12.42
CA TYR A 94 15.79 9.27 -11.20
C TYR A 94 15.06 7.94 -11.36
N TYR A 95 15.48 7.15 -12.36
CA TYR A 95 14.83 5.88 -12.70
C TYR A 95 15.47 4.70 -11.96
N MET A 96 14.63 3.73 -11.60
CA MET A 96 15.04 2.39 -11.18
C MET A 96 14.12 1.35 -11.79
N THR A 97 14.57 0.11 -11.83
CA THR A 97 13.72 -1.04 -12.19
C THR A 97 12.80 -1.41 -11.02
N PRO A 98 11.52 -1.76 -11.28
CA PRO A 98 10.61 -2.22 -10.22
C PRO A 98 11.11 -3.53 -9.62
N CYS A 99 11.03 -3.62 -8.29
CA CYS A 99 11.67 -4.64 -7.49
C CYS A 99 10.65 -5.61 -6.89
N VAL A 100 10.97 -6.90 -6.93
CA VAL A 100 10.25 -7.94 -6.18
C VAL A 100 11.27 -8.68 -5.32
N LEU A 101 11.01 -8.69 -4.02
CA LEU A 101 11.77 -9.41 -3.01
C LEU A 101 10.98 -10.67 -2.61
N GLY A 102 11.65 -11.81 -2.64
CA GLY A 102 11.16 -13.09 -2.13
C GLY A 102 11.84 -13.46 -0.82
N ASP A 103 11.37 -14.55 -0.21
CA ASP A 103 11.92 -15.10 1.04
C ASP A 103 11.99 -14.06 2.18
N CYS A 104 11.06 -13.10 2.19
CA CYS A 104 11.01 -12.07 3.20
C CYS A 104 10.45 -12.61 4.53
N THR A 105 11.03 -12.17 5.65
CA THR A 105 10.53 -12.47 7.01
C THR A 105 9.97 -11.23 7.68
N ASP A 106 9.14 -11.42 8.71
CA ASP A 106 8.47 -10.33 9.43
C ASP A 106 9.47 -9.42 10.16
N GLU A 107 10.71 -9.88 10.40
CA GLU A 107 11.77 -9.16 11.10
C GLU A 107 12.52 -8.16 10.20
N MET A 108 12.49 -8.36 8.89
CA MET A 108 13.26 -7.57 7.92
C MET A 108 12.79 -6.12 7.86
N THR A 109 13.74 -5.22 7.67
CA THR A 109 13.51 -3.78 7.58
C THR A 109 12.58 -3.44 6.40
N CYS A 110 12.74 -4.12 5.26
CA CYS A 110 11.88 -3.93 4.08
C CYS A 110 10.42 -4.42 4.27
N VAL A 111 10.12 -5.15 5.34
CA VAL A 111 8.77 -5.60 5.70
C VAL A 111 8.15 -4.71 6.76
N LYS A 112 8.95 -4.16 7.68
CA LYS A 112 8.48 -3.29 8.78
C LYS A 112 8.31 -1.84 8.35
N GLU A 113 9.24 -1.31 7.57
CA GLU A 113 9.32 0.12 7.26
C GLU A 113 8.64 0.45 5.92
N GLU A 114 8.05 1.64 5.83
CA GLU A 114 7.53 2.14 4.57
C GLU A 114 8.67 2.63 3.65
N ILE A 115 8.90 1.89 2.57
CA ILE A 115 9.92 2.22 1.56
C ILE A 115 9.47 3.39 0.68
N PHE A 116 8.18 3.44 0.34
CA PHE A 116 7.58 4.44 -0.55
C PHE A 116 8.21 4.47 -1.95
N GLY A 117 8.56 3.31 -2.48
CA GLY A 117 9.11 3.11 -3.83
C GLY A 117 8.59 1.80 -4.44
N PRO A 118 9.00 1.44 -5.67
CA PRO A 118 8.44 0.30 -6.38
C PRO A 118 9.09 -1.01 -5.92
N VAL A 119 8.93 -1.35 -4.64
CA VAL A 119 9.50 -2.55 -4.00
C VAL A 119 8.38 -3.36 -3.35
N MET A 120 8.18 -4.58 -3.84
CA MET A 120 7.22 -5.55 -3.30
C MET A 120 7.95 -6.59 -2.45
N SER A 121 7.50 -6.80 -1.21
CA SER A 121 7.99 -7.86 -0.33
C SER A 121 6.98 -9.02 -0.32
N VAL A 122 7.40 -10.19 -0.81
CA VAL A 122 6.57 -11.40 -0.86
C VAL A 122 6.87 -12.29 0.34
N LEU A 123 5.83 -12.65 1.08
CA LEU A 123 5.91 -13.51 2.26
C LEU A 123 4.99 -14.72 2.08
N SER A 124 5.47 -15.91 2.46
CA SER A 124 4.64 -17.10 2.48
C SER A 124 3.81 -17.18 3.77
N PHE A 125 2.66 -17.85 3.75
CA PHE A 125 1.89 -18.23 4.94
C PHE A 125 1.18 -19.58 4.75
N GLU A 126 0.72 -20.19 5.83
CA GLU A 126 0.06 -21.50 5.80
C GLU A 126 -1.39 -21.49 6.27
N THR A 127 -1.76 -20.58 7.18
CA THR A 127 -3.13 -20.54 7.72
C THR A 127 -3.71 -19.14 7.73
N GLU A 128 -5.04 -19.07 7.65
CA GLU A 128 -5.78 -17.80 7.74
C GLU A 128 -5.53 -17.08 9.08
N GLN A 129 -5.47 -17.83 10.19
CA GLN A 129 -5.22 -17.27 11.51
C GLN A 129 -3.81 -16.67 11.62
N GLU A 130 -2.82 -17.38 11.12
CA GLU A 130 -1.41 -16.94 11.09
C GLU A 130 -1.27 -15.63 10.27
N VAL A 131 -1.80 -15.59 9.04
CA VAL A 131 -1.66 -14.40 8.19
C VAL A 131 -2.41 -13.19 8.78
N LEU A 132 -3.56 -13.40 9.44
CA LEU A 132 -4.27 -12.32 10.14
C LEU A 132 -3.45 -11.75 11.30
N GLN A 133 -2.76 -12.60 12.07
CA GLN A 133 -1.87 -12.15 13.15
C GLN A 133 -0.71 -11.34 12.58
N ARG A 134 -0.01 -11.85 11.56
CA ARG A 134 1.15 -11.22 10.93
C ARG A 134 0.81 -9.93 10.18
N ALA A 135 -0.32 -9.92 9.46
CA ALA A 135 -0.81 -8.72 8.79
C ALA A 135 -1.15 -7.60 9.78
N ASN A 136 -1.69 -7.95 10.95
CA ASN A 136 -2.05 -6.98 11.98
C ASN A 136 -0.89 -6.53 12.89
N ASN A 137 0.22 -7.27 12.90
CA ASN A 137 1.42 -7.00 13.70
C ASN A 137 2.27 -5.86 13.11
N THR A 138 1.73 -4.65 13.19
CA THR A 138 2.35 -3.41 12.72
C THR A 138 1.67 -2.23 13.43
N ASP A 139 2.40 -1.13 13.62
CA ASP A 139 1.83 0.12 14.14
C ASP A 139 0.98 0.86 13.09
N LEU A 140 1.08 0.45 11.82
CA LEU A 140 0.33 1.02 10.69
C LEU A 140 -1.03 0.34 10.51
N GLY A 141 -1.93 1.02 9.81
CA GLY A 141 -3.31 0.57 9.59
C GLY A 141 -4.03 1.36 8.48
N LEU A 142 -3.33 1.76 7.42
CA LEU A 142 -3.95 2.56 6.36
C LEU A 142 -4.91 1.72 5.51
N ALA A 143 -4.37 0.77 4.75
CA ALA A 143 -5.11 -0.06 3.82
C ALA A 143 -4.73 -1.55 3.92
N ALA A 144 -5.66 -2.44 3.58
CA ALA A 144 -5.43 -3.87 3.46
C ALA A 144 -6.28 -4.48 2.33
N GLY A 145 -5.93 -5.67 1.86
CA GLY A 145 -6.70 -6.35 0.83
C GLY A 145 -6.63 -7.87 0.92
N VAL A 146 -7.67 -8.54 0.46
CA VAL A 146 -7.77 -10.00 0.42
C VAL A 146 -8.20 -10.46 -0.96
N PHE A 147 -7.54 -11.51 -1.46
CA PHE A 147 -7.91 -12.19 -2.70
C PHE A 147 -8.33 -13.63 -2.39
N THR A 148 -9.61 -13.94 -2.59
CA THR A 148 -10.19 -15.27 -2.38
C THR A 148 -11.50 -15.39 -3.13
N ARG A 149 -11.83 -16.61 -3.59
CA ARG A 149 -13.13 -16.92 -4.20
C ARG A 149 -14.22 -17.23 -3.17
N ASP A 150 -13.82 -17.62 -1.96
CA ASP A 150 -14.75 -17.86 -0.86
C ASP A 150 -15.18 -16.52 -0.26
N VAL A 151 -16.44 -16.14 -0.51
CA VAL A 151 -17.04 -14.90 -0.02
C VAL A 151 -17.11 -14.84 1.52
N MET A 152 -17.32 -15.97 2.18
CA MET A 152 -17.35 -16.03 3.65
C MET A 152 -15.96 -15.76 4.21
N ARG A 153 -14.92 -16.32 3.57
CA ARG A 153 -13.52 -16.00 3.90
C ARG A 153 -13.21 -14.53 3.64
N ALA A 154 -13.64 -13.98 2.50
CA ALA A 154 -13.37 -12.59 2.15
C ALA A 154 -13.88 -11.62 3.24
N HIS A 155 -15.15 -11.75 3.63
CA HIS A 155 -15.74 -10.90 4.66
C HIS A 155 -15.12 -11.14 6.04
N ARG A 156 -14.91 -12.39 6.44
CA ARG A 156 -14.28 -12.72 7.73
C ARG A 156 -12.87 -12.14 7.82
N VAL A 157 -12.05 -12.28 6.78
CA VAL A 157 -10.69 -11.72 6.77
C VAL A 157 -10.73 -10.19 6.87
N VAL A 158 -11.57 -9.52 6.08
CA VAL A 158 -11.69 -8.05 6.12
C VAL A 158 -12.15 -7.54 7.49
N GLU A 159 -13.08 -8.23 8.13
CA GLU A 159 -13.55 -7.88 9.49
C GLU A 159 -12.43 -7.95 10.53
N HIS A 160 -11.46 -8.86 10.36
CA HIS A 160 -10.36 -9.06 11.31
C HIS A 160 -9.10 -8.25 10.96
N LEU A 161 -9.03 -7.62 9.77
CA LEU A 161 -7.93 -6.75 9.39
C LEU A 161 -8.06 -5.38 10.06
N LYS A 162 -7.00 -4.94 10.76
CA LYS A 162 -6.94 -3.66 11.48
C LYS A 162 -6.45 -2.54 10.56
N ALA A 163 -7.20 -2.26 9.50
CA ALA A 163 -6.94 -1.17 8.56
C ALA A 163 -8.21 -0.34 8.30
N GLY A 164 -8.04 0.94 7.98
CA GLY A 164 -9.17 1.84 7.76
C GLY A 164 -9.81 1.72 6.38
N SER A 165 -9.13 1.13 5.40
CA SER A 165 -9.67 0.82 4.06
C SER A 165 -9.33 -0.60 3.65
N CYS A 166 -10.34 -1.42 3.35
CA CYS A 166 -10.14 -2.82 2.99
C CYS A 166 -10.70 -3.12 1.60
N PHE A 167 -9.95 -3.90 0.82
CA PHE A 167 -10.33 -4.30 -0.54
C PHE A 167 -10.53 -5.81 -0.66
N ILE A 168 -11.62 -6.24 -1.32
CA ILE A 168 -11.86 -7.64 -1.65
C ILE A 168 -11.69 -7.83 -3.16
N ASN A 169 -10.79 -8.73 -3.56
CA ASN A 169 -10.52 -9.11 -4.96
C ASN A 169 -10.16 -7.95 -5.90
N ASN A 170 -9.73 -6.82 -5.32
CA ASN A 170 -9.19 -5.67 -6.04
C ASN A 170 -8.26 -4.88 -5.09
N TYR A 171 -7.66 -3.80 -5.57
CA TYR A 171 -6.79 -2.96 -4.75
C TYR A 171 -6.67 -1.53 -5.32
N ASN A 172 -6.49 -0.53 -4.46
CA ASN A 172 -6.29 0.89 -4.82
C ASN A 172 -7.47 1.56 -5.56
N ILE A 173 -8.72 1.17 -5.26
CA ILE A 173 -9.90 1.92 -5.73
C ILE A 173 -10.33 2.90 -4.63
N THR A 174 -10.37 4.19 -4.95
CA THR A 174 -10.74 5.26 -4.00
C THR A 174 -11.94 6.08 -4.51
N PRO A 175 -13.16 5.51 -4.50
CA PRO A 175 -14.34 6.22 -4.97
C PRO A 175 -14.68 7.38 -4.03
N VAL A 176 -15.04 8.53 -4.59
CA VAL A 176 -15.29 9.78 -3.83
C VAL A 176 -16.46 9.68 -2.83
N GLN A 177 -17.35 8.70 -3.01
CA GLN A 177 -18.53 8.49 -2.17
C GLN A 177 -18.23 7.74 -0.87
N VAL A 178 -17.11 7.04 -0.78
CA VAL A 178 -16.76 6.18 0.35
C VAL A 178 -15.61 6.82 1.13
N PRO A 179 -15.67 6.88 2.48
CA PRO A 179 -14.60 7.46 3.27
C PRO A 179 -13.31 6.65 3.15
N PHE A 180 -12.18 7.35 3.14
CA PHE A 180 -10.83 6.80 3.11
C PHE A 180 -10.01 7.42 4.26
N GLY A 181 -9.17 6.61 4.89
CA GLY A 181 -8.29 7.07 5.96
C GLY A 181 -7.80 5.92 6.84
N GLY A 182 -6.77 6.18 7.64
CA GLY A 182 -6.06 5.14 8.38
C GLY A 182 -6.60 4.82 9.78
N PHE A 183 -6.18 3.68 10.29
CA PHE A 183 -6.24 3.31 11.69
C PHE A 183 -4.83 3.43 12.32
N LYS A 184 -4.76 3.34 13.65
CA LYS A 184 -3.50 3.35 14.42
C LYS A 184 -2.63 4.57 14.07
N MET A 185 -1.33 4.39 13.80
CA MET A 185 -0.40 5.46 13.46
C MET A 185 -0.53 5.96 12.01
N SER A 186 -1.44 5.39 11.21
CA SER A 186 -1.66 5.82 9.82
C SER A 186 -2.62 7.01 9.67
N GLY A 187 -3.03 7.64 10.76
CA GLY A 187 -3.76 8.91 10.74
C GLY A 187 -5.06 8.90 11.55
N ILE A 188 -5.63 10.10 11.68
CA ILE A 188 -6.88 10.38 12.40
C ILE A 188 -7.83 11.10 11.43
N GLY A 189 -9.13 10.82 11.51
CA GLY A 189 -10.13 11.39 10.61
C GLY A 189 -10.25 10.63 9.29
N ARG A 190 -11.04 11.17 8.36
CA ARG A 190 -11.32 10.58 7.04
C ARG A 190 -11.39 11.66 5.98
N GLU A 191 -10.99 11.31 4.76
CA GLU A 191 -11.27 12.07 3.53
C GLU A 191 -12.32 11.31 2.70
N ASN A 192 -12.96 11.99 1.75
CA ASN A 192 -14.08 11.47 0.94
C ASN A 192 -15.31 11.04 1.75
N GLY A 193 -16.41 10.76 1.03
CA GLY A 193 -17.67 10.40 1.65
C GLY A 193 -18.32 11.53 2.46
N GLN A 194 -19.55 11.29 2.91
CA GLN A 194 -20.34 12.32 3.59
C GLN A 194 -19.81 12.62 5.00
N VAL A 195 -19.23 11.63 5.68
CA VAL A 195 -18.71 11.78 7.05
C VAL A 195 -17.63 12.87 7.15
N THR A 196 -16.86 13.11 6.08
CA THR A 196 -15.83 14.16 6.08
C THR A 196 -16.43 15.56 6.17
N ILE A 197 -17.67 15.79 5.72
CA ILE A 197 -18.35 17.08 5.92
C ILE A 197 -18.52 17.41 7.40
N GLU A 198 -18.82 16.40 8.22
CA GLU A 198 -18.94 16.59 9.66
C GLU A 198 -17.60 17.06 10.27
N PHE A 199 -16.47 16.54 9.76
CA PHE A 199 -15.11 16.93 10.20
C PHE A 199 -14.74 18.38 9.81
N TYR A 200 -15.29 18.90 8.71
CA TYR A 200 -15.11 20.30 8.28
C TYR A 200 -16.23 21.23 8.73
N SER A 201 -17.11 20.77 9.64
CA SER A 201 -18.21 21.55 10.18
C SER A 201 -18.14 21.59 11.71
N GLN A 202 -18.90 22.48 12.32
CA GLN A 202 -19.07 22.54 13.77
C GLN A 202 -20.55 22.63 14.12
N LEU A 203 -21.02 21.70 14.96
CA LEU A 203 -22.41 21.68 15.39
C LEU A 203 -22.66 22.81 16.40
N LYS A 204 -23.72 23.59 16.16
CA LYS A 204 -24.24 24.60 17.09
C LYS A 204 -25.64 24.19 17.53
N SER A 205 -25.82 24.00 18.82
CA SER A 205 -27.14 23.76 19.41
C SER A 205 -27.73 25.09 19.90
N VAL A 206 -29.01 25.32 19.60
CA VAL A 206 -29.76 26.50 20.06
C VAL A 206 -31.04 26.00 20.72
N TYR A 207 -31.20 26.31 22.00
CA TYR A 207 -32.42 26.01 22.76
C TYR A 207 -33.25 27.29 22.81
N VAL A 208 -34.54 27.16 22.54
CA VAL A 208 -35.49 28.28 22.57
C VAL A 208 -36.56 27.96 23.59
N GLU A 209 -36.52 28.66 24.72
CA GLU A 209 -37.64 28.73 25.65
C GLU A 209 -38.62 29.78 25.12
N MET A 210 -39.89 29.39 24.92
CA MET A 210 -40.93 30.25 24.36
C MET A 210 -41.87 30.80 25.44
N GLY A 211 -41.82 30.24 26.65
CA GLY A 211 -42.50 30.72 27.83
C GLY A 211 -41.57 31.45 28.79
N ASP A 212 -41.97 31.49 30.06
CA ASP A 212 -41.16 32.03 31.13
C ASP A 212 -40.12 31.01 31.63
N VAL A 213 -39.02 31.49 32.21
CA VAL A 213 -38.01 30.62 32.84
C VAL A 213 -38.60 29.94 34.06
N ASP A 214 -38.62 28.60 34.08
CA ASP A 214 -38.96 27.83 35.27
C ASP A 214 -37.81 27.90 36.29
N SER A 215 -37.96 28.75 37.32
CA SER A 215 -36.97 28.95 38.38
C SER A 215 -37.43 28.29 39.67
N LEU A 216 -36.54 27.50 40.26
CA LEU A 216 -36.69 27.01 41.64
C LEU A 216 -36.16 28.00 42.70
N PHE A 217 -35.63 29.16 42.26
CA PHE A 217 -35.08 30.23 43.10
C PHE A 217 -35.81 31.55 42.88
#